data_AF-A0A2D6TN52-F1
#
_entry.id   AF-A0A2D6TN52-F1
#
_cell.length_a   1.000
_cell.length_b   1.000
_cell.length_c   1.000
_cell.angle_alpha   90.00
_cell.angle_beta   90.00
_cell.angle_gamma   90.00
#
_symmetry.space_group_name_H-M   'P 1'
#
loop_
_entity.id
_entity.type
_entity.pdbx_description
1 polymer ?
#
loop_
_entity_poly.entity_id
_entity_poly.type
_entity_poly.pdbx_seq_one_letter_code
_entity_poly.pdbx_strand_id
1 'polypeptide(L)'
;MAFPEIKKEVTYKIPNERFGMDDSEGKTSKMTYTGPSRLVLYMDKETHKVVDSWHPDEVPEQPLPLHLYTLELNSDTSENILRMMLLWGGIPITKLYEVAVGPDTEPNARLVDPTDVREVYRIPVDDWDGEKWLPLQYINHFKNYTDNRADDGFDSWTWDLVRAKRNHALGESDNSVNEDMPADLKDKWLDYRKKLRDLPADWADVPVDLIREPRAPDDDSPDMMLDDPDQPYIKIADRTDEDKLMLKQFVKGVK
;
A
#
# COMPACT_ATOMS: atom_id res chain seq x y z
N MET A 1 28.67 9.22 12.44
CA MET A 1 29.60 8.12 12.07
C MET A 1 28.74 7.13 11.32
N ALA A 2 29.10 6.69 10.11
CA ALA A 2 28.28 5.70 9.41
C ALA A 2 28.47 4.35 10.11
N PHE A 3 27.38 3.76 10.58
CA PHE A 3 27.41 2.47 11.28
C PHE A 3 27.67 1.34 10.29
N PRO A 4 28.25 0.20 10.72
CA PRO A 4 28.52 -0.92 9.83
C PRO A 4 27.21 -1.56 9.34
N GLU A 5 26.91 -1.35 8.06
CA GLU A 5 25.74 -1.90 7.40
C GLU A 5 26.10 -3.10 6.50
N ILE A 6 25.17 -4.03 6.38
CA ILE A 6 25.19 -5.13 5.42
C ILE A 6 24.30 -4.80 4.23
N LYS A 7 24.65 -5.34 3.07
CA LYS A 7 23.79 -5.35 1.88
C LYS A 7 23.45 -6.80 1.54
N LYS A 8 22.18 -7.18 1.63
CA LYS A 8 21.70 -8.54 1.33
C LYS A 8 20.52 -8.51 0.36
N GLU A 9 20.58 -9.30 -0.70
CA GLU A 9 19.39 -9.61 -1.49
C GLU A 9 18.58 -10.68 -0.75
N VAL A 10 17.30 -10.38 -0.50
CA VAL A 10 16.35 -11.31 0.11
C VAL A 10 15.33 -11.73 -0.94
N THR A 11 15.07 -13.03 -1.03
CA THR A 11 13.97 -13.59 -1.81
C THR A 11 12.85 -13.97 -0.84
N TYR A 12 11.62 -13.57 -1.15
CA TYR A 12 10.46 -13.78 -0.29
C TYR A 12 9.23 -14.18 -1.11
N LYS A 13 8.28 -14.83 -0.44
CA LYS A 13 7.06 -15.27 -1.07
C LYS A 13 6.09 -14.11 -1.26
N ILE A 14 5.32 -14.17 -2.34
CA ILE A 14 4.26 -13.21 -2.62
C ILE A 14 2.97 -13.98 -2.94
N PRO A 15 1.79 -13.40 -2.66
CA PRO A 15 0.53 -13.99 -3.04
C PRO A 15 0.39 -14.21 -4.56
N ASN A 16 -0.55 -15.08 -4.94
CA ASN A 16 -0.85 -15.38 -6.33
C ASN A 16 -1.46 -14.19 -7.08
N GLU A 17 -2.21 -13.34 -6.36
CA GLU A 17 -2.89 -12.14 -6.84
C GLU A 17 -2.69 -10.98 -5.86
N ARG A 18 -2.83 -9.73 -6.31
CA ARG A 18 -2.60 -8.56 -5.46
C ARG A 18 -3.63 -8.53 -4.33
N PHE A 19 -3.13 -8.36 -3.09
CA PHE A 19 -3.92 -8.41 -1.86
C PHE A 19 -4.60 -9.77 -1.58
N GLY A 20 -4.20 -10.81 -2.32
CA GLY A 20 -4.60 -12.18 -2.04
C GLY A 20 -3.88 -12.75 -0.82
N MET A 21 -4.39 -13.86 -0.29
CA MET A 21 -3.81 -14.58 0.86
C MET A 21 -3.25 -15.96 0.47
N ASP A 22 -3.47 -16.40 -0.77
CA ASP A 22 -3.01 -17.68 -1.30
C ASP A 22 -1.66 -17.51 -2.00
N ASP A 23 -0.70 -18.37 -1.66
CA ASP A 23 0.65 -18.43 -2.25
C ASP A 23 0.97 -19.81 -2.85
N SER A 24 -0.08 -20.62 -3.12
CA SER A 24 0.04 -22.00 -3.59
C SER A 24 0.81 -22.17 -4.90
N GLU A 25 0.93 -21.13 -5.73
CA GLU A 25 1.73 -21.18 -6.97
C GLU A 25 3.23 -20.97 -6.72
N GLY A 26 3.64 -20.67 -5.49
CA GLY A 26 5.04 -20.53 -5.11
C GLY A 26 5.74 -19.31 -5.72
N LYS A 27 4.98 -18.25 -6.04
CA LYS A 27 5.51 -16.99 -6.56
C LYS A 27 6.44 -16.34 -5.52
N THR A 28 7.49 -15.69 -6.01
CA THR A 28 8.47 -14.99 -5.18
C THR A 28 8.84 -13.64 -5.76
N SER A 29 9.26 -12.72 -4.90
CA SER A 29 9.90 -11.46 -5.28
C SER A 29 11.27 -11.34 -4.59
N LYS A 30 12.03 -10.34 -5.02
CA LYS A 30 13.36 -10.03 -4.51
C LYS A 30 13.45 -8.57 -4.12
N MET A 31 14.14 -8.31 -3.02
CA MET A 31 14.46 -6.95 -2.61
C MET A 31 15.83 -6.92 -1.94
N THR A 32 16.50 -5.77 -2.01
CA THR A 32 17.80 -5.59 -1.34
C THR A 32 17.62 -4.86 -0.02
N TYR A 33 18.01 -5.48 1.08
CA TYR A 33 18.16 -4.83 2.37
C TYR A 33 19.53 -4.15 2.49
N THR A 34 19.54 -2.91 2.95
CA THR A 34 20.76 -2.18 3.35
C THR A 34 20.58 -1.64 4.76
N GLY A 35 21.26 -2.20 5.75
CA GLY A 35 21.09 -1.83 7.15
C GLY A 35 21.93 -2.69 8.10
N PRO A 36 21.72 -2.61 9.42
CA PRO A 36 22.48 -3.40 10.39
C PRO A 36 22.37 -4.91 10.17
N SER A 37 23.40 -5.66 10.57
CA SER A 37 23.33 -7.13 10.57
C SER A 37 22.44 -7.71 11.66
N ARG A 38 22.11 -6.91 12.68
CA ARG A 38 21.21 -7.23 13.80
C ARG A 38 20.57 -5.96 14.36
N LEU A 39 19.33 -6.05 14.85
CA LEU A 39 18.65 -4.99 15.59
C LEU A 39 18.57 -5.33 17.08
N VAL A 40 18.58 -4.30 17.90
CA VAL A 40 18.25 -4.39 19.33
C VAL A 40 16.81 -3.89 19.49
N LEU A 41 15.90 -4.79 19.85
CA LEU A 41 14.49 -4.49 20.00
C LEU A 41 14.17 -4.26 21.48
N TYR A 42 13.42 -3.19 21.76
CA TYR A 42 12.77 -2.98 23.04
C TYR A 42 11.38 -3.57 22.99
N MET A 43 11.15 -4.60 23.80
CA MET A 43 9.94 -5.40 23.80
C MET A 43 9.14 -5.15 25.07
N ASP A 44 7.83 -5.02 24.96
CA ASP A 44 6.94 -4.95 26.11
C ASP A 44 6.82 -6.32 26.80
N LYS A 45 6.94 -6.36 28.13
CA LYS A 45 6.94 -7.62 28.91
C LYS A 45 5.58 -8.32 28.98
N GLU A 46 4.48 -7.59 28.81
CA GLU A 46 3.14 -8.16 28.93
C GLU A 46 2.64 -8.68 27.58
N THR A 47 2.90 -7.91 26.53
CA THR A 47 2.36 -8.16 25.18
C THR A 47 3.37 -8.79 24.22
N HIS A 48 4.66 -8.77 24.56
CA HIS A 48 5.75 -9.17 23.67
C HIS A 48 5.78 -8.40 22.34
N LYS A 49 5.23 -7.18 22.30
CA LYS A 49 5.24 -6.31 21.12
C LYS A 49 6.47 -5.41 21.09
N VAL A 50 6.92 -5.06 19.90
CA VAL A 50 8.04 -4.14 19.70
C VAL A 50 7.56 -2.73 20.05
N VAL A 51 8.23 -2.13 21.03
CA VAL A 51 8.04 -0.71 21.39
C VAL A 51 9.01 0.16 20.62
N ASP A 52 10.24 -0.33 20.41
CA ASP A 52 11.27 0.40 19.67
C ASP A 52 12.29 -0.56 19.04
N SER A 53 12.98 -0.11 17.99
CA SER A 53 14.01 -0.88 17.29
C SER A 53 15.24 -0.02 17.01
N TRP A 54 16.40 -0.52 17.44
CA TRP A 54 17.64 0.25 17.44
C TRP A 54 18.72 -0.42 16.61
N HIS A 55 19.52 0.41 15.94
CA HIS A 55 20.86 0.00 15.57
C HIS A 55 21.65 -0.31 16.86
N PRO A 56 22.46 -1.40 16.93
CA PRO A 56 23.18 -1.77 18.16
C PRO A 56 24.07 -0.67 18.75
N ASP A 57 24.63 0.18 17.89
CA ASP A 57 25.48 1.30 18.29
C ASP A 57 24.68 2.59 18.62
N GLU A 58 23.36 2.58 18.46
CA GLU A 58 22.45 3.69 18.76
C GLU A 58 21.53 3.41 19.96
N VAL A 59 21.71 2.26 20.62
CA VAL A 59 20.92 1.91 21.80
C VAL A 59 21.12 2.97 22.88
N PRO A 60 20.04 3.57 23.42
CA PRO A 60 20.14 4.57 24.47
C PRO A 60 20.91 4.06 25.70
N GLU A 61 21.83 4.89 26.22
CA GLU A 61 22.61 4.56 27.44
C GLU A 61 21.76 4.51 28.71
N GLN A 62 20.56 5.10 28.68
CA GLN A 62 19.66 5.14 29.81
C GLN A 62 19.19 3.72 30.19
N PRO A 63 19.00 3.43 31.49
CA PRO A 63 18.48 2.15 31.91
C PRO A 63 17.15 1.82 31.22
N LEU A 64 17.02 0.58 30.75
CA LEU A 64 15.79 0.11 30.14
C LEU A 64 14.62 0.22 31.14
N PRO A 65 13.47 0.79 30.75
CA PRO A 65 12.28 0.84 31.60
C PRO A 65 11.88 -0.55 32.13
N LEU A 66 11.41 -0.62 33.37
CA LEU A 66 11.15 -1.90 34.06
C LEU A 66 10.09 -2.79 33.38
N HIS A 67 9.18 -2.21 32.60
CA HIS A 67 8.15 -2.93 31.86
C HIS A 67 8.65 -3.46 30.51
N LEU A 68 9.89 -3.15 30.11
CA LEU A 68 10.49 -3.60 28.85
C LEU A 68 11.59 -4.64 29.08
N TYR A 69 11.84 -5.46 28.07
CA TYR A 69 13.01 -6.31 27.95
C TYR A 69 13.65 -6.14 26.57
N THR A 70 14.90 -6.57 26.44
CA THR A 70 15.64 -6.46 25.18
C THR A 70 15.64 -7.80 24.45
N LEU A 71 15.42 -7.77 23.13
CA LEU A 71 15.53 -8.93 22.24
C LEU A 71 16.43 -8.58 21.05
N GLU A 72 17.34 -9.47 20.67
CA GLU A 72 18.17 -9.27 19.47
C GLU A 72 17.53 -9.97 18.26
N LEU A 73 17.32 -9.22 17.19
CA LEU A 73 16.85 -9.75 15.90
C LEU A 73 18.02 -9.76 14.91
N ASN A 74 18.44 -10.96 14.49
CA ASN A 74 19.59 -11.14 13.59
C ASN A 74 19.16 -11.36 12.14
N SER A 75 20.00 -10.96 11.18
CA SER A 75 19.78 -11.17 9.73
C SER A 75 20.10 -12.59 9.24
N ASP A 76 19.84 -13.61 10.05
CA ASP A 76 20.19 -15.01 9.83
C ASP A 76 19.25 -15.76 8.88
N THR A 77 17.99 -15.32 8.79
CA THR A 77 16.97 -15.87 7.90
C THR A 77 16.39 -14.79 6.98
N SER A 78 15.86 -15.19 5.81
CA SER A 78 15.14 -14.26 4.93
C SER A 78 14.00 -13.56 5.65
N GLU A 79 13.26 -14.28 6.49
CA GLU A 79 12.10 -13.72 7.19
C GLU A 79 12.52 -12.69 8.25
N ASN A 80 13.63 -12.91 8.96
CA ASN A 80 14.17 -11.91 9.87
C ASN A 80 14.71 -10.69 9.12
N ILE A 81 15.30 -10.86 7.93
CA ILE A 81 15.69 -9.72 7.08
C ILE A 81 14.46 -8.89 6.70
N LEU A 82 13.34 -9.52 6.31
CA LEU A 82 12.09 -8.82 6.02
C LEU A 82 11.53 -8.09 7.25
N ARG A 83 11.60 -8.70 8.44
CA ARG A 83 11.24 -8.01 9.70
C ARG A 83 12.11 -6.79 9.95
N MET A 84 13.43 -6.93 9.80
CA MET A 84 14.38 -5.82 9.98
C MET A 84 14.09 -4.70 8.97
N MET A 85 13.76 -5.06 7.72
CA MET A 85 13.34 -4.13 6.68
C MET A 85 12.14 -3.29 7.12
N LEU A 86 11.11 -3.93 7.67
CA LEU A 86 9.85 -3.28 8.03
C LEU A 86 9.89 -2.57 9.40
N LEU A 87 10.78 -2.97 10.32
CA LEU A 87 10.95 -2.33 11.63
C LEU A 87 11.90 -1.14 11.59
N TRP A 88 13.04 -1.28 10.89
CA TRP A 88 14.11 -0.28 10.90
C TRP A 88 14.22 0.50 9.59
N GLY A 89 13.79 -0.09 8.47
CA GLY A 89 13.98 0.47 7.14
C GLY A 89 15.10 -0.24 6.39
N GLY A 90 15.92 0.51 5.64
CA GLY A 90 16.89 -0.12 4.73
C GLY A 90 16.24 -0.77 3.51
N ILE A 91 14.99 -0.38 3.24
CA ILE A 91 14.21 -0.74 2.06
C ILE A 91 14.55 0.26 0.94
N PRO A 92 14.75 -0.19 -0.31
CA PRO A 92 14.88 0.71 -1.44
C PRO A 92 13.66 1.63 -1.58
N ILE A 93 13.84 2.76 -2.26
CA ILE A 93 12.72 3.62 -2.64
C ILE A 93 11.72 2.76 -3.43
N THR A 94 10.48 2.75 -2.96
CA THR A 94 9.42 1.96 -3.59
C THR A 94 9.14 2.51 -4.97
N LYS A 95 9.04 1.60 -5.94
CA LYS A 95 8.66 1.97 -7.29
C LYS A 95 7.18 2.32 -7.31
N LEU A 96 6.86 3.37 -8.05
CA LEU A 96 5.50 3.77 -8.38
C LEU A 96 5.34 3.68 -9.90
N TYR A 97 4.25 3.10 -10.36
CA TYR A 97 3.95 2.94 -11.78
C TYR A 97 2.75 3.78 -12.17
N GLU A 98 2.84 4.50 -13.28
CA GLU A 98 1.65 4.97 -14.00
C GLU A 98 0.92 3.75 -14.54
N VAL A 99 -0.41 3.64 -14.40
CA VAL A 99 -1.24 2.55 -14.94
C VAL A 99 -2.46 3.09 -15.68
N ALA A 100 -2.69 2.61 -16.90
CA ALA A 100 -3.88 2.92 -17.69
C ALA A 100 -5.01 1.96 -17.30
N VAL A 101 -6.03 2.48 -16.63
CA VAL A 101 -7.21 1.76 -16.14
C VAL A 101 -8.47 2.60 -16.35
N GLY A 102 -9.63 1.95 -16.48
CA GLY A 102 -10.90 2.65 -16.69
C GLY A 102 -11.07 3.23 -18.09
N PRO A 103 -11.98 4.21 -18.28
CA PRO A 103 -12.21 4.87 -19.57
C PRO A 103 -11.00 5.70 -20.05
N ASP A 104 -10.77 5.75 -21.36
CA ASP A 104 -9.66 6.53 -21.96
C ASP A 104 -9.83 8.05 -21.81
N THR A 105 -11.01 8.50 -21.41
CA THR A 105 -11.31 9.90 -21.11
C THR A 105 -10.84 10.35 -19.73
N GLU A 106 -10.40 9.40 -18.89
CA GLU A 106 -9.95 9.66 -17.52
C GLU A 106 -8.41 9.56 -17.45
N PRO A 107 -7.77 10.32 -16.53
CA PRO A 107 -6.32 10.26 -16.37
C PRO A 107 -5.87 8.89 -15.84
N ASN A 108 -4.67 8.48 -16.25
CA ASN A 108 -4.02 7.28 -15.73
C ASN A 108 -3.87 7.34 -14.21
N ALA A 109 -3.97 6.19 -13.54
CA ALA A 109 -3.75 6.08 -12.11
C ALA A 109 -2.26 5.87 -11.79
N ARG A 110 -1.89 5.98 -10.52
CA ARG A 110 -0.57 5.57 -10.00
C ARG A 110 -0.75 4.37 -9.09
N LEU A 111 0.17 3.41 -9.19
CA LEU A 111 0.14 2.16 -8.46
C LEU A 111 1.51 1.87 -7.85
N VAL A 112 1.53 1.60 -6.56
CA VAL A 112 2.72 1.12 -5.84
C VAL A 112 3.09 -0.28 -6.33
N ASP A 113 4.39 -0.59 -6.47
CA ASP A 113 4.84 -1.93 -6.84
C ASP A 113 4.16 -3.02 -6.00
N PRO A 114 3.26 -3.83 -6.60
CA PRO A 114 2.52 -4.87 -5.90
C PRO A 114 3.40 -5.94 -5.24
N THR A 115 4.68 -5.99 -5.61
CA THR A 115 5.63 -6.94 -5.05
C THR A 115 6.50 -6.31 -3.96
N ASP A 116 6.37 -5.01 -3.69
CA ASP A 116 7.10 -4.35 -2.60
C ASP A 116 6.72 -5.00 -1.27
N VAL A 117 7.71 -5.22 -0.41
CA VAL A 117 7.51 -5.85 0.90
C VAL A 117 6.43 -5.15 1.75
N ARG A 118 6.25 -3.84 1.57
CA ARG A 118 5.23 -3.01 2.26
C ARG A 118 3.81 -3.20 1.72
N GLU A 119 3.67 -3.67 0.48
CA GLU A 119 2.38 -4.02 -0.14
C GLU A 119 2.04 -5.51 0.04
N VAL A 120 3.04 -6.33 0.38
CA VAL A 120 2.90 -7.79 0.49
C VAL A 120 2.60 -8.22 1.93
N TYR A 121 3.28 -7.66 2.92
CA TYR A 121 3.18 -8.11 4.31
C TYR A 121 2.48 -7.10 5.22
N ARG A 122 1.70 -7.65 6.15
CA ARG A 122 0.96 -6.89 7.17
C ARG A 122 1.92 -6.36 8.23
N ILE A 123 1.70 -5.11 8.61
CA ILE A 123 2.29 -4.46 9.78
C ILE A 123 1.25 -4.50 10.91
N PRO A 124 1.63 -4.77 12.17
CA PRO A 124 3.01 -4.97 12.64
C PRO A 124 3.59 -6.36 12.29
N VAL A 125 4.92 -6.45 12.21
CA VAL A 125 5.68 -7.69 11.91
C VAL A 125 6.37 -8.30 13.14
N ASP A 126 5.95 -7.85 14.31
CA ASP A 126 6.57 -8.08 15.61
C ASP A 126 5.93 -9.25 16.39
N ASP A 127 5.25 -10.15 15.69
CA ASP A 127 4.60 -11.29 16.32
C ASP A 127 5.62 -12.28 16.89
N TRP A 128 5.87 -12.15 18.19
CA TRP A 128 6.72 -13.01 19.02
C TRP A 128 5.87 -13.73 20.06
N ASP A 129 5.99 -15.06 20.16
CA ASP A 129 5.18 -15.85 21.12
C ASP A 129 5.83 -16.04 22.51
N GLY A 130 6.98 -15.40 22.74
CA GLY A 130 7.80 -15.57 23.94
C GLY A 130 9.04 -16.44 23.69
N GLU A 131 9.01 -17.32 22.68
CA GLU A 131 10.09 -18.26 22.37
C GLU A 131 10.61 -18.14 20.93
N LYS A 132 9.73 -17.79 19.98
CA LYS A 132 10.05 -17.69 18.55
C LYS A 132 9.19 -16.63 17.83
N TRP A 133 9.72 -16.17 16.69
CA TRP A 133 8.98 -15.33 15.76
C TRP A 133 7.91 -16.17 15.06
N LEU A 134 6.67 -15.67 15.05
CA LEU A 134 5.58 -16.25 14.29
C LEU A 134 5.66 -15.81 12.82
N PRO A 135 5.28 -16.65 11.84
CA PRO A 135 5.43 -16.34 10.41
C PRO A 135 4.87 -14.98 10.01
N LEU A 136 5.48 -14.28 9.05
CA LEU A 136 4.87 -13.06 8.50
C LEU A 136 3.49 -13.34 7.88
N GLN A 137 2.56 -12.39 8.00
CA GLN A 137 1.23 -12.47 7.40
C GLN A 137 1.16 -11.58 6.16
N TYR A 138 0.50 -12.06 5.11
CA TYR A 138 0.17 -11.19 3.98
C TYR A 138 -0.85 -10.12 4.40
N ILE A 139 -0.80 -8.97 3.74
CA ILE A 139 -1.79 -7.91 3.90
C ILE A 139 -2.81 -7.94 2.76
N ASN A 140 -4.09 -7.86 3.11
CA ASN A 140 -5.13 -7.54 2.17
C ASN A 140 -5.57 -6.08 2.38
N HIS A 141 -5.22 -5.20 1.45
CA HIS A 141 -5.58 -3.78 1.55
C HIS A 141 -7.08 -3.48 1.35
N PHE A 142 -7.87 -4.49 0.95
CA PHE A 142 -9.34 -4.46 1.01
C PHE A 142 -9.88 -4.91 2.36
N LYS A 143 -9.03 -4.98 3.38
CA LYS A 143 -9.44 -5.23 4.75
C LYS A 143 -8.79 -4.24 5.70
N ASN A 144 -9.56 -3.87 6.71
CA ASN A 144 -9.06 -3.14 7.85
C ASN A 144 -8.82 -4.12 8.99
N TYR A 145 -7.60 -4.10 9.52
CA TYR A 145 -7.16 -4.96 10.60
C TYR A 145 -6.91 -4.15 11.87
N THR A 146 -7.14 -4.78 13.02
CA THR A 146 -6.60 -4.38 14.32
C THR A 146 -5.14 -4.83 14.44
N ASP A 147 -4.47 -4.52 15.55
CA ASP A 147 -3.12 -5.04 15.83
C ASP A 147 -3.12 -6.52 16.27
N ASN A 148 -4.29 -7.14 16.41
CA ASN A 148 -4.40 -8.55 16.74
C ASN A 148 -4.10 -9.40 15.50
N ARG A 149 -3.04 -10.22 15.56
CA ARG A 149 -2.65 -11.17 14.51
C ARG A 149 -3.79 -12.10 14.07
N ALA A 150 -4.65 -12.50 15.01
CA ALA A 150 -5.77 -13.42 14.75
C ALA A 150 -6.99 -12.74 14.09
N ASP A 151 -6.96 -11.42 13.93
CA ASP A 151 -8.00 -10.67 13.25
C ASP A 151 -8.04 -11.02 11.76
N ASP A 152 -9.20 -11.43 11.29
CA ASP A 152 -9.46 -11.72 9.88
C ASP A 152 -9.78 -10.47 9.07
N GLY A 153 -9.94 -9.32 9.74
CA GLY A 153 -10.19 -8.01 9.19
C GLY A 153 -11.61 -7.86 8.64
N PHE A 154 -12.16 -6.66 8.76
CA PHE A 154 -13.44 -6.32 8.14
C PHE A 154 -13.22 -5.70 6.76
N ASP A 155 -14.14 -5.98 5.85
CA ASP A 155 -14.04 -5.52 4.47
C ASP A 155 -13.95 -3.99 4.42
N SER A 156 -12.91 -3.51 3.73
CA SER A 156 -12.67 -2.14 3.37
C SER A 156 -12.58 -2.05 1.85
N TRP A 157 -12.85 -0.88 1.27
CA TRP A 157 -12.75 -0.69 -0.19
C TRP A 157 -13.58 -1.70 -0.99
N THR A 158 -14.90 -1.61 -0.89
CA THR A 158 -15.83 -2.46 -1.64
C THR A 158 -16.58 -1.66 -2.72
N TRP A 159 -17.20 -2.36 -3.67
CA TRP A 159 -18.12 -1.72 -4.61
C TRP A 159 -19.30 -1.03 -3.93
N ASP A 160 -19.70 -1.46 -2.73
CA ASP A 160 -20.74 -0.78 -1.96
C ASP A 160 -20.25 0.57 -1.43
N LEU A 161 -18.98 0.67 -0.99
CA LEU A 161 -18.37 1.96 -0.66
C LEU A 161 -18.33 2.88 -1.87
N VAL A 162 -17.91 2.38 -3.04
CA VAL A 162 -17.88 3.15 -4.30
C VAL A 162 -19.28 3.66 -4.66
N ARG A 163 -20.31 2.81 -4.59
CA ARG A 163 -21.70 3.21 -4.84
C ARG A 163 -22.22 4.22 -3.81
N ALA A 164 -21.83 4.08 -2.54
CA ALA A 164 -22.23 4.99 -1.48
C ALA A 164 -21.67 6.40 -1.73
N LYS A 165 -20.36 6.51 -2.02
CA LYS A 165 -19.71 7.79 -2.36
C LYS A 165 -20.30 8.42 -3.61
N ARG A 166 -20.50 7.63 -4.67
CA ARG A 166 -21.21 8.08 -5.88
C ARG A 166 -22.59 8.65 -5.56
N ASN A 167 -23.39 7.96 -4.76
CA ASN A 167 -24.74 8.41 -4.41
C ASN A 167 -24.71 9.71 -3.59
N HIS A 168 -23.74 9.83 -2.68
CA HIS A 168 -23.50 11.07 -1.93
C HIS A 168 -23.16 12.21 -2.89
N ALA A 169 -22.18 12.05 -3.77
CA ALA A 169 -21.79 13.07 -4.76
C ALA A 169 -22.94 13.47 -5.71
N LEU A 170 -23.80 12.51 -6.10
CA LEU A 170 -25.04 12.80 -6.83
C LEU A 170 -26.00 13.65 -6.00
N GLY A 171 -26.19 13.34 -4.70
CA GLY A 171 -27.04 14.14 -3.82
C GLY A 171 -26.51 15.55 -3.60
N GLU A 172 -25.20 15.73 -3.41
CA GLU A 172 -24.59 17.06 -3.24
C GLU A 172 -24.73 17.92 -4.50
N SER A 173 -24.68 17.31 -5.67
CA SER A 173 -24.81 18.02 -6.95
C SER A 173 -26.25 18.24 -7.41
N ASP A 174 -27.27 17.86 -6.63
CA ASP A 174 -28.69 18.04 -7.02
C ASP A 174 -29.07 19.52 -7.17
N ASN A 175 -28.47 20.40 -6.37
CA ASN A 175 -28.73 21.85 -6.42
C ASN A 175 -27.71 22.62 -7.28
N SER A 176 -26.76 21.94 -7.92
CA SER A 176 -25.70 22.57 -8.71
C SER A 176 -26.10 22.90 -10.15
N VAL A 177 -27.33 22.56 -10.55
CA VAL A 177 -27.89 22.85 -11.88
C VAL A 177 -29.12 23.76 -11.75
N ASN A 178 -29.09 24.93 -12.39
CA ASN A 178 -30.19 25.90 -12.43
C ASN A 178 -30.50 26.30 -13.90
N GLU A 179 -31.68 26.83 -14.17
CA GLU A 179 -32.06 27.40 -15.47
C GLU A 179 -31.27 28.67 -15.80
N ASP A 180 -30.96 29.50 -14.80
CA ASP A 180 -30.27 30.79 -15.00
C ASP A 180 -28.73 30.68 -15.06
N MET A 181 -28.18 29.46 -14.98
CA MET A 181 -26.72 29.27 -15.01
C MET A 181 -26.16 29.35 -16.45
N PRO A 182 -24.90 29.78 -16.64
CA PRO A 182 -24.25 29.75 -17.95
C PRO A 182 -24.29 28.34 -18.56
N ALA A 183 -24.61 28.25 -19.85
CA ALA A 183 -24.78 26.97 -20.56
C ALA A 183 -23.55 26.05 -20.39
N ASP A 184 -22.34 26.60 -20.58
CA ASP A 184 -21.09 25.83 -20.44
C ASP A 184 -20.91 25.24 -19.03
N LEU A 185 -21.31 25.97 -17.99
CA LEU A 185 -21.23 25.46 -16.62
C LEU A 185 -22.30 24.39 -16.36
N LYS A 186 -23.50 24.57 -16.94
CA LYS A 186 -24.58 23.59 -16.86
C LYS A 186 -24.16 22.25 -17.46
N ASP A 187 -23.55 22.30 -18.63
CA ASP A 187 -23.11 21.12 -19.36
C ASP A 187 -22.03 20.37 -18.57
N LYS A 188 -21.06 21.08 -17.96
CA LYS A 188 -20.07 20.47 -17.07
C LYS A 188 -20.69 19.70 -15.90
N TRP A 189 -21.72 20.27 -15.25
CA TRP A 189 -22.42 19.59 -14.15
C TRP A 189 -23.25 18.39 -14.61
N LEU A 190 -23.88 18.48 -15.79
CA LEU A 190 -24.61 17.37 -16.39
C LEU A 190 -23.66 16.21 -16.76
N ASP A 191 -22.51 16.52 -17.34
CA ASP A 191 -21.47 15.55 -17.69
C ASP A 191 -20.89 14.89 -16.44
N TYR A 192 -20.55 15.67 -15.41
CA TYR A 192 -20.10 15.15 -14.11
C TYR A 192 -21.11 14.14 -13.53
N ARG A 193 -22.39 14.51 -13.45
CA ARG A 193 -23.45 13.64 -12.94
C ARG A 193 -23.66 12.40 -13.80
N LYS A 194 -23.44 12.49 -15.12
CA LYS A 194 -23.47 11.35 -16.01
C LYS A 194 -22.31 10.39 -15.71
N LYS A 195 -21.07 10.89 -15.64
CA LYS A 195 -19.89 10.09 -15.27
C LYS A 195 -20.07 9.36 -13.95
N LEU A 196 -20.64 10.03 -12.94
CA LEU A 196 -20.96 9.40 -11.66
C LEU A 196 -21.90 8.20 -11.84
N ARG A 197 -22.98 8.34 -12.61
CA ARG A 197 -23.94 7.24 -12.84
C ARG A 197 -23.33 6.07 -13.61
N ASP A 198 -22.49 6.38 -14.58
CA ASP A 198 -21.87 5.40 -15.48
C ASP A 198 -20.69 4.67 -14.81
N LEU A 199 -20.15 5.19 -13.70
CA LEU A 199 -19.00 4.66 -12.97
C LEU A 199 -19.02 3.13 -12.76
N PRO A 200 -20.10 2.48 -12.26
CA PRO A 200 -20.08 1.03 -12.07
C PRO A 200 -19.95 0.21 -13.35
N ALA A 201 -20.40 0.73 -14.48
CA ALA A 201 -20.28 0.05 -15.77
C ALA A 201 -18.90 0.31 -16.40
N ASP A 202 -18.48 1.57 -16.40
CA ASP A 202 -17.23 2.03 -17.01
C ASP A 202 -15.98 1.48 -16.30
N TRP A 203 -16.09 1.16 -15.02
CA TRP A 203 -14.99 0.70 -14.18
C TRP A 203 -15.15 -0.74 -13.68
N ALA A 204 -16.08 -1.53 -14.24
CA ALA A 204 -16.44 -2.86 -13.73
C ALA A 204 -15.26 -3.84 -13.59
N ASP A 205 -14.26 -3.74 -14.49
CA ASP A 205 -13.08 -4.61 -14.52
C ASP A 205 -11.85 -4.04 -13.79
N VAL A 206 -11.97 -2.84 -13.22
CA VAL A 206 -10.88 -2.17 -12.51
C VAL A 206 -10.95 -2.51 -11.01
N PRO A 207 -9.82 -2.85 -10.36
CA PRO A 207 -9.74 -2.95 -8.91
C PRO A 207 -10.26 -1.68 -8.24
N VAL A 208 -11.07 -1.84 -7.21
CA VAL A 208 -11.79 -0.75 -6.54
C VAL A 208 -10.90 0.35 -5.96
N ASP A 209 -9.68 0.04 -5.55
CA ASP A 209 -8.68 1.00 -5.08
C ASP A 209 -8.04 1.82 -6.21
N LEU A 210 -8.17 1.37 -7.46
CA LEU A 210 -7.71 2.09 -8.65
C LEU A 210 -8.84 2.86 -9.35
N ILE A 211 -10.08 2.77 -8.85
CA ILE A 211 -11.21 3.54 -9.38
C ILE A 211 -10.99 5.02 -9.09
N ARG A 212 -11.14 5.83 -10.13
CA ARG A 212 -11.03 7.28 -10.06
C ARG A 212 -12.44 7.86 -10.02
N GLU A 213 -12.80 8.46 -8.89
CA GLU A 213 -14.07 9.14 -8.75
C GLU A 213 -14.04 10.42 -9.61
N PRO A 214 -15.07 10.67 -10.44
CA PRO A 214 -15.18 11.91 -11.19
C PRO A 214 -15.06 13.11 -10.26
N ARG A 215 -14.42 14.18 -10.74
CA ARG A 215 -14.28 15.43 -10.00
C ARG A 215 -15.40 16.39 -10.33
N ALA A 216 -15.91 17.06 -9.31
CA ALA A 216 -16.96 18.07 -9.50
C ALA A 216 -16.41 19.25 -10.33
N PRO A 217 -17.24 19.94 -11.13
CA PRO A 217 -16.79 21.05 -11.98
C PRO A 217 -16.19 22.26 -11.23
N ASP A 218 -16.45 22.38 -9.94
CA ASP A 218 -15.96 23.42 -9.03
C ASP A 218 -14.85 22.94 -8.09
N ASP A 219 -14.44 21.67 -8.21
CA ASP A 219 -13.32 21.12 -7.47
C ASP A 219 -12.01 21.34 -8.25
N ASP A 220 -11.30 22.41 -7.87
CA ASP A 220 -9.98 22.78 -8.40
C ASP A 220 -8.82 22.26 -7.54
N SER A 221 -9.08 21.38 -6.56
CA SER A 221 -8.01 20.87 -5.70
C SER A 221 -6.94 20.11 -6.50
N PRO A 222 -5.64 20.18 -6.17
CA PRO A 222 -4.67 19.30 -6.81
C PRO A 222 -4.98 17.86 -6.41
N ASP A 223 -4.94 16.94 -7.37
CA ASP A 223 -4.94 15.52 -7.01
C ASP A 223 -3.54 15.18 -6.51
N MET A 224 -3.32 15.32 -5.21
CA MET A 224 -1.99 15.13 -4.61
C MET A 224 -1.40 13.73 -4.89
N MET A 225 -2.21 12.73 -5.26
CA MET A 225 -1.68 11.44 -5.68
C MET A 225 -1.07 11.49 -7.07
N LEU A 226 -1.65 12.26 -8.02
CA LEU A 226 -1.17 12.38 -9.41
C LEU A 226 -0.35 13.63 -9.73
N ASP A 227 -0.56 14.69 -8.99
CA ASP A 227 -0.02 16.02 -9.24
C ASP A 227 1.17 16.34 -8.36
N ASP A 228 1.59 15.41 -7.48
CA ASP A 228 2.83 15.54 -6.71
C ASP A 228 4.04 15.50 -7.68
N PRO A 229 4.75 16.63 -7.85
CA PRO A 229 5.91 16.72 -8.74
C PRO A 229 7.17 16.08 -8.14
N ASP A 230 7.20 15.89 -6.82
CA ASP A 230 8.34 15.37 -6.08
C ASP A 230 8.30 13.84 -5.95
N GLN A 231 7.19 13.20 -6.36
CA GLN A 231 7.04 11.75 -6.37
C GLN A 231 7.38 11.15 -7.76
N PRO A 232 8.61 10.63 -7.97
CA PRO A 232 8.96 10.00 -9.23
C PRO A 232 8.15 8.72 -9.45
N TYR A 233 7.71 8.50 -10.69
CA TYR A 233 7.05 7.27 -11.11
C TYR A 233 7.53 6.81 -12.47
N ILE A 234 7.37 5.51 -12.74
CA ILE A 234 7.71 4.86 -13.98
C ILE A 234 6.51 5.01 -14.92
N LYS A 235 6.69 5.78 -15.98
CA LYS A 235 5.68 5.98 -17.02
C LYS A 235 5.45 4.70 -17.81
N ILE A 236 4.28 4.56 -18.43
CA ILE A 236 3.95 3.39 -19.26
C ILE A 236 5.03 3.12 -20.32
N ALA A 237 5.54 4.17 -20.96
CA ALA A 237 6.56 4.09 -22.00
C ALA A 237 7.95 3.66 -21.48
N ASP A 238 8.23 3.89 -20.21
CA ASP A 238 9.55 3.67 -19.60
C ASP A 238 9.64 2.30 -18.87
N ARG A 239 8.53 1.53 -18.85
CA ARG A 239 8.47 0.22 -18.20
C ARG A 239 9.37 -0.80 -18.89
N THR A 240 10.13 -1.52 -18.08
CA THR A 240 10.86 -2.72 -18.52
C THR A 240 9.89 -3.88 -18.81
N ASP A 241 10.38 -4.94 -19.45
CA ASP A 241 9.55 -6.13 -19.71
C ASP A 241 9.17 -6.88 -18.43
N GLU A 242 10.03 -6.79 -17.40
CA GLU A 242 9.75 -7.31 -16.06
C GLU A 242 8.61 -6.53 -15.39
N ASP A 243 8.65 -5.19 -15.45
CA ASP A 243 7.58 -4.35 -14.91
C ASP A 243 6.23 -4.65 -15.60
N LYS A 244 6.23 -4.83 -16.92
CA LYS A 244 5.01 -5.19 -17.69
C LYS A 244 4.46 -6.55 -17.30
N LEU A 245 5.32 -7.56 -17.15
CA LEU A 245 4.92 -8.91 -16.77
C LEU A 245 4.30 -8.93 -15.37
N MET A 246 4.96 -8.24 -14.42
CA MET A 246 4.48 -8.11 -13.05
C MET A 246 3.12 -7.40 -13.00
N LEU A 247 2.98 -6.24 -13.65
CA LEU A 247 1.72 -5.49 -13.64
C LEU A 247 0.56 -6.30 -14.26
N LYS A 248 0.84 -7.02 -15.35
CA LYS A 248 -0.16 -7.92 -15.96
C LYS A 248 -0.60 -9.04 -15.03
N GLN A 249 0.30 -9.53 -14.18
CA GLN A 249 0.01 -10.60 -13.22
C GLN A 249 -0.82 -10.09 -12.03
N PHE A 250 -0.51 -8.90 -11.53
CA PHE A 250 -1.06 -8.41 -10.26
C PHE A 250 -2.18 -7.38 -10.40
N VAL A 251 -2.38 -6.81 -11.58
CA VAL A 251 -3.31 -5.69 -11.77
C VAL A 251 -4.29 -6.02 -12.87
N LYS A 252 -5.51 -6.38 -12.46
CA LYS A 252 -6.61 -6.60 -13.39
C LYS A 252 -7.01 -5.28 -14.07
N GLY A 253 -7.39 -5.35 -15.35
CA GLY A 253 -7.91 -4.20 -16.08
C GLY A 253 -6.88 -3.20 -16.59
N VAL A 254 -5.57 -3.47 -16.43
CA VAL A 254 -4.51 -2.66 -17.05
C VAL A 254 -4.51 -2.86 -18.56
N LYS A 255 -4.54 -1.75 -19.30
CA LYS A 255 -4.44 -1.70 -20.76
C LYS A 255 -3.00 -1.67 -21.26
#